data_AF-A0A8S0G2S5-F1
#
_entry.id   AF-A0A8S0G2S5-F1
#
_cell.length_a   1.000
_cell.length_b   1.000
_cell.length_c   1.000
_cell.angle_alpha   90.00
_cell.angle_beta   90.00
_cell.angle_gamma   90.00
#
_symmetry.space_group_name_H-M   'P 1'
#
loop_
_entity.id
_entity.type
_entity.pdbx_description
1 polymer ?
#
loop_
_entity_poly.entity_id
_entity_poly.type
_entity_poly.pdbx_seq_one_letter_code
_entity_poly.pdbx_strand_id
1 'polypeptide(L)'
;MILNHIAGRVPVIAAGKIRTPSQAQEAISAGLPLVAIGKGLVINPEWVTLAESGRSHEIQTALNPQRVPELTIPDKLWDQIQASKGTGWFPLMD
;
A
#
# COMPACT_ATOMS: atom_id res chain seq x y z
N MET A 1 0.84 -0.47 -24.52
CA MET A 1 0.48 -0.37 -23.08
C MET A 1 -1.02 -0.58 -22.93
N ILE A 2 -1.48 -1.14 -21.79
CA ILE A 2 -2.91 -1.41 -21.52
C ILE A 2 -3.77 -0.13 -21.65
N LEU A 3 -3.23 1.03 -21.24
CA LEU A 3 -3.93 2.32 -21.33
C LEU A 3 -4.28 2.72 -22.77
N ASN A 4 -3.34 2.55 -23.70
CA ASN A 4 -3.58 2.84 -25.13
C ASN A 4 -4.65 1.91 -25.71
N HIS A 5 -4.65 0.64 -25.30
CA HIS A 5 -5.67 -0.30 -25.73
C HIS A 5 -7.05 0.09 -25.18
N ILE A 6 -7.15 0.44 -23.90
CA ILE A 6 -8.43 0.79 -23.26
C ILE A 6 -8.98 2.12 -23.81
N ALA A 7 -8.11 3.09 -24.12
CA ALA A 7 -8.48 4.36 -24.75
C ALA A 7 -9.64 5.08 -24.01
N GLY A 8 -9.59 5.09 -22.68
CA GLY A 8 -10.58 5.78 -21.84
C GLY A 8 -11.97 5.15 -21.78
N ARG A 9 -12.20 3.99 -22.41
CA ARG A 9 -13.52 3.33 -22.45
C ARG A 9 -13.99 2.83 -21.08
N VAL A 10 -13.06 2.49 -20.21
CA VAL A 10 -13.31 2.08 -18.81
C VAL A 10 -12.20 2.61 -17.90
N PRO A 11 -12.47 2.90 -16.62
CA PRO A 11 -11.44 3.26 -15.66
C PRO A 11 -10.43 2.12 -15.48
N VAL A 12 -9.15 2.48 -15.38
CA VAL A 12 -8.06 1.53 -15.10
C VAL A 12 -7.52 1.80 -13.71
N ILE A 13 -7.52 0.77 -12.87
CA ILE A 13 -6.93 0.82 -11.54
C ILE A 13 -5.67 -0.05 -11.57
N ALA A 14 -4.50 0.54 -11.34
CA ALA A 14 -3.26 -0.23 -11.20
C ALA A 14 -2.88 -0.42 -9.73
N ALA A 15 -2.37 -1.61 -9.40
CA ALA A 15 -1.76 -1.91 -8.12
C ALA A 15 -0.28 -2.22 -8.31
N GLY A 16 0.54 -2.01 -7.26
CA GLY A 16 1.93 -2.44 -7.28
C GLY A 16 2.82 -1.66 -6.32
N LYS A 17 3.15 -2.27 -5.17
CA LYS A 17 4.11 -1.75 -4.18
C LYS A 17 3.93 -0.28 -3.73
N ILE A 18 2.75 0.32 -3.94
CA ILE A 18 2.41 1.66 -3.46
C ILE A 18 2.30 1.62 -1.93
N ARG A 19 3.18 2.36 -1.26
CA ARG A 19 3.25 2.53 0.20
C ARG A 19 3.31 3.99 0.62
N THR A 20 3.61 4.92 -0.27
CA THR A 20 3.64 6.36 0.03
C THR A 20 2.74 7.15 -0.93
N PRO A 21 2.22 8.33 -0.50
CA PRO A 21 1.41 9.18 -1.36
C PRO A 21 2.17 9.64 -2.61
N SER A 22 3.47 9.88 -2.51
CA SER A 22 4.32 10.23 -3.65
C SER A 22 4.34 9.14 -4.73
N GLN A 23 4.40 7.86 -4.34
CA GLN A 23 4.33 6.74 -5.30
C GLN A 23 2.96 6.66 -5.98
N ALA A 24 1.87 6.95 -5.24
CA ALA A 24 0.54 7.03 -5.85
C ALA A 24 0.46 8.20 -6.85
N GLN A 25 1.01 9.36 -6.48
CA GLN A 25 1.06 10.54 -7.35
C GLN A 25 1.89 10.29 -8.61
N GLU A 26 3.04 9.61 -8.50
CA GLU A 26 3.85 9.22 -9.64
C GLU A 26 3.07 8.34 -10.63
N ALA A 27 2.33 7.35 -10.12
CA ALA A 27 1.49 6.48 -10.94
C ALA A 27 0.39 7.26 -11.68
N ILE A 28 -0.28 8.20 -10.99
CA ILE A 28 -1.30 9.06 -11.60
C ILE A 28 -0.67 9.96 -12.67
N SER A 29 0.46 10.59 -12.36
CA SER A 29 1.20 11.44 -13.29
C SER A 29 1.70 10.69 -14.54
N ALA A 30 1.87 9.37 -14.45
CA ALA A 30 2.18 8.48 -15.58
C ALA A 30 0.96 8.13 -16.46
N GLY A 31 -0.23 8.69 -16.17
CA GLY A 31 -1.43 8.55 -16.99
C GLY A 31 -2.45 7.52 -16.48
N LEU A 32 -2.22 6.92 -15.29
CA LEU A 32 -3.24 6.09 -14.66
C LEU A 32 -4.35 6.96 -14.07
N PRO A 33 -5.63 6.64 -14.31
CA PRO A 33 -6.72 7.41 -13.72
C PRO A 33 -6.91 7.10 -12.23
N LEU A 34 -6.53 5.90 -11.77
CA LEU A 34 -6.68 5.45 -10.39
C LEU A 34 -5.54 4.50 -9.99
N VAL A 35 -5.25 4.46 -8.69
CA VAL A 35 -4.24 3.57 -8.09
C VAL A 35 -4.84 2.82 -6.91
N ALA A 36 -4.55 1.52 -6.81
CA ALA A 36 -4.97 0.68 -5.71
C ALA A 36 -3.84 0.54 -4.67
N ILE A 37 -4.20 0.75 -3.40
CA ILE A 37 -3.31 0.59 -2.26
C ILE A 37 -3.76 -0.64 -1.48
N GLY A 38 -2.96 -1.70 -1.52
CA GLY A 38 -3.23 -2.93 -0.77
C GLY A 38 -2.46 -2.95 0.55
N LYS A 39 -1.25 -3.52 0.52
CA LYS A 39 -0.41 -3.71 1.71
C LYS A 39 -0.11 -2.42 2.48
N GLY A 40 -0.09 -1.26 1.80
CA GLY A 40 0.05 0.03 2.47
C GLY A 40 -1.02 0.29 3.53
N LEU A 41 -2.28 -0.10 3.26
CA LEU A 41 -3.38 0.03 4.23
C LEU A 41 -3.28 -0.99 5.37
N VAL A 42 -2.80 -2.20 5.10
CA VAL A 42 -2.54 -3.21 6.14
C VAL A 42 -1.40 -2.77 7.07
N ILE A 43 -0.36 -2.15 6.50
CA ILE A 43 0.79 -1.63 7.26
C ILE A 43 0.37 -0.41 8.10
N ASN A 44 -0.42 0.49 7.52
CA ASN A 44 -0.80 1.76 8.14
C ASN A 44 -2.27 2.08 7.83
N PRO A 45 -3.22 1.68 8.69
CA PRO A 45 -4.65 1.92 8.45
C PRO A 45 -5.00 3.40 8.21
N GLU A 46 -4.29 4.31 8.88
CA GLU A 46 -4.45 5.77 8.74
C GLU A 46 -3.81 6.36 7.47
N TRP A 47 -3.40 5.53 6.51
CA TRP A 47 -2.64 5.98 5.33
C TRP A 47 -3.35 7.11 4.59
N VAL A 48 -4.66 6.97 4.38
CA VAL A 48 -5.47 7.95 3.64
C VAL A 48 -5.58 9.24 4.42
N THR A 49 -5.94 9.17 5.71
CA THR A 49 -6.01 10.32 6.62
C THR A 49 -4.70 11.11 6.66
N LEU A 50 -3.56 10.41 6.76
CA LEU A 50 -2.23 11.04 6.80
C LEU A 50 -1.84 11.65 5.46
N ALA A 51 -2.20 11.01 4.35
CA ALA A 51 -1.95 11.54 3.00
C ALA A 51 -2.75 12.82 2.76
N GLU A 52 -4.05 12.82 3.07
CA GLU A 52 -4.94 13.97 2.90
C GLU A 52 -4.57 15.15 3.80
N SER A 53 -4.10 14.87 5.02
CA SER A 53 -3.68 15.90 5.98
C SER A 53 -2.25 16.44 5.74
N GLY A 54 -1.56 16.00 4.69
CA GLY A 54 -0.18 16.42 4.41
C GLY A 54 0.86 15.84 5.39
N ARG A 55 0.47 14.88 6.23
CA ARG A 55 1.30 14.22 7.24
C ARG A 55 1.93 12.93 6.72
N SER A 56 2.26 12.89 5.44
CA SER A 56 2.82 11.72 4.75
C SER A 56 4.10 11.17 5.38
N HIS A 57 4.85 11.99 6.12
CA HIS A 57 6.06 11.58 6.84
C HIS A 57 5.80 10.62 8.01
N GLU A 58 4.54 10.52 8.47
CA GLU A 58 4.14 9.61 9.55
C GLU A 58 3.70 8.23 9.04
N ILE A 59 3.50 8.09 7.73
CA ILE A 59 3.06 6.84 7.11
C ILE A 59 4.14 5.78 7.25
N GLN A 60 3.81 4.69 7.92
CA GLN A 60 4.68 3.52 8.01
C GLN A 60 4.69 2.76 6.68
N THR A 61 5.87 2.34 6.23
CA THR A 61 6.05 1.57 4.98
C THR A 61 6.49 0.12 5.24
N ALA A 62 6.68 -0.24 6.51
CA ALA A 62 6.93 -1.59 7.00
C ALA A 62 6.08 -1.87 8.25
N LEU A 63 5.66 -3.12 8.43
CA LEU A 63 4.95 -3.53 9.64
C LEU A 63 5.93 -3.56 10.81
N ASN A 64 5.58 -2.90 11.90
CA ASN A 64 6.26 -3.08 13.18
C ASN A 64 5.61 -4.28 13.90
N PRO A 65 6.32 -5.41 14.10
CA PRO A 65 5.76 -6.58 14.78
C PRO A 65 5.19 -6.27 16.16
N GLN A 66 5.77 -5.30 16.88
CA GLN A 66 5.34 -4.89 18.23
C GLN A 66 4.00 -4.15 18.22
N ARG A 67 3.61 -3.56 17.08
CA ARG A 67 2.37 -2.79 16.93
C ARG A 67 1.25 -3.59 16.24
N VAL A 68 1.52 -4.81 15.78
CA VAL A 68 0.50 -5.69 15.17
C VAL A 68 -0.76 -5.85 16.04
N PRO A 69 -0.66 -5.97 17.38
CA PRO A 69 -1.85 -6.02 18.23
C PRO A 69 -2.77 -4.79 18.11
N GLU A 70 -2.25 -3.62 17.70
CA GLU A 70 -3.01 -2.38 17.48
C GLU A 70 -3.67 -2.33 16.09
N LEU A 71 -3.19 -3.13 15.13
CA LEU A 71 -3.56 -3.01 13.70
C LEU A 71 -4.76 -3.87 13.30
N THR A 72 -5.37 -4.59 14.24
CA THR A 72 -6.52 -5.50 13.97
C THR A 72 -6.25 -6.48 12.83
N ILE A 73 -4.98 -6.90 12.67
CA ILE A 73 -4.59 -7.90 11.68
C ILE A 73 -5.04 -9.27 12.21
N PRO A 74 -5.83 -10.06 11.47
CA PRO A 74 -6.26 -11.38 11.92
C PRO A 74 -5.06 -12.30 12.18
N ASP A 75 -5.10 -13.07 13.28
CA ASP A 75 -3.99 -13.94 13.72
C ASP A 75 -3.47 -14.84 12.60
N LYS A 76 -4.38 -15.49 11.86
CA LYS A 76 -3.99 -16.36 10.72
C LYS A 76 -3.23 -15.60 9.63
N LEU A 77 -3.59 -14.34 9.36
CA LEU A 77 -2.86 -13.52 8.40
C LEU A 77 -1.49 -13.14 8.96
N TRP A 78 -1.41 -12.81 10.24
CA TRP A 78 -0.14 -12.51 10.89
C TRP A 78 0.81 -13.70 10.88
N ASP A 79 0.34 -14.91 11.19
CA ASP A 79 1.12 -16.15 11.11
C ASP A 79 1.72 -16.34 9.71
N GLN A 80 0.93 -16.10 8.65
CA GLN A 80 1.40 -16.20 7.26
C GLN A 80 2.44 -15.12 6.93
N ILE A 81 2.25 -13.90 7.44
CA ILE A 81 3.21 -12.81 7.26
C ILE A 81 4.56 -13.18 7.90
N GLN A 82 4.53 -13.72 9.12
CA GLN A 82 5.74 -14.17 9.83
C GLN A 82 6.42 -15.34 9.11
N ALA A 83 5.65 -16.35 8.68
CA ALA A 83 6.17 -17.50 7.93
C ALA A 83 6.82 -17.09 6.59
N SER A 84 6.37 -15.96 6.02
CA SER A 84 6.90 -15.41 4.77
C SER A 84 8.04 -14.41 4.98
N LYS A 85 8.60 -14.27 6.20
CA LYS A 85 9.71 -13.35 6.48
C LYS A 85 10.89 -13.65 5.54
N GLY A 86 11.47 -12.60 4.95
CA GLY A 86 12.57 -12.71 3.98
C GLY A 86 12.15 -12.92 2.52
N THR A 87 10.88 -13.24 2.24
CA THR A 87 10.37 -13.37 0.85
C THR A 87 10.04 -12.04 0.18
N GLY A 88 9.98 -10.95 0.95
CA GLY A 88 9.54 -9.63 0.48
C GLY A 88 8.02 -9.48 0.38
N TRP A 89 7.23 -10.43 0.90
CA TRP A 89 5.76 -10.33 0.90
C TRP A 89 5.27 -9.12 1.71
N PHE A 90 5.59 -9.05 3.01
CA PHE A 90 5.49 -7.82 3.80
C PHE A 90 6.88 -7.38 4.25
N PRO A 91 7.23 -6.09 4.11
CA PRO A 91 8.39 -5.54 4.79
C PRO A 91 8.08 -5.46 6.29
N LEU A 92 8.98 -6.00 7.10
CA LEU A 92 8.91 -5.94 8.56
C LEU A 92 10.03 -5.00 9.03
N MET A 93 9.75 -4.21 10.06
CA MET A 93 10.79 -3.51 10.81
C MET A 93 11.59 -4.55 11.61
N ASP A 94 12.89 -4.29 11.77
CA ASP A 94 13.77 -5.09 12.62
C ASP A 94 13.47 -4.90 14.10
#